data_AF-A0A2H6JPX2-F1
#
_entry.id   AF-A0A2H6JPX2-F1
#
_cell.length_a   1.000
_cell.length_b   1.000
_cell.length_c   1.000
_cell.angle_alpha   90.00
_cell.angle_beta   90.00
_cell.angle_gamma   90.00
#
_symmetry.space_group_name_H-M   'P 1'
#
loop_
_entity.id
_entity.type
_entity.pdbx_description
1 polymer ?
#
loop_
_entity_poly.entity_id
_entity_poly.type
_entity_poly.pdbx_seq_one_letter_code
_entity_poly.pdbx_strand_id
1 'polypeptide(L)'
;MWIFRRGDPEKPVLRYQYHPTRSGDVANAFLHGFQGTVPTDGYVGYDFLDPPEGVRHIGCWAHAGRKFTDVAKARGKSRKAGAADKALTGWM
;
A
#
# COMPACT_ATOMS: atom_id res chain seq x y z
N MET A 1 6.65 4.30 -13.19
CA MET A 1 7.82 3.60 -12.59
C MET A 1 7.31 2.72 -11.46
N TRP A 2 7.69 1.45 -11.47
CA TRP A 2 7.42 0.48 -10.41
C TRP A 2 8.70 0.18 -9.64
N ILE A 3 8.59 -0.03 -8.34
CA ILE A 3 9.70 -0.41 -7.47
C ILE A 3 9.30 -1.69 -6.75
N PHE A 4 10.06 -2.76 -6.99
CA PHE A 4 9.87 -4.03 -6.31
C PHE A 4 11.07 -4.30 -5.41
N ARG A 5 10.82 -4.61 -4.14
CA ARG A 5 11.84 -5.06 -3.18
C ARG A 5 11.69 -6.56 -2.99
N ARG A 6 12.78 -7.31 -3.18
CA ARG A 6 12.85 -8.75 -2.93
C ARG A 6 14.27 -9.14 -2.52
N GLY A 7 14.53 -10.43 -2.37
CA GLY A 7 15.84 -10.97 -2.03
C GLY A 7 15.98 -11.25 -0.53
N ASP A 8 17.19 -11.63 -0.16
CA ASP A 8 17.58 -11.84 1.23
C ASP A 8 17.29 -10.55 2.05
N PRO A 9 16.68 -10.65 3.24
CA PRO A 9 16.46 -9.51 4.13
C PRO A 9 17.72 -8.66 4.37
N GLU A 10 18.89 -9.29 4.46
CA GLU A 10 20.19 -8.65 4.70
C GLU A 10 20.84 -8.14 3.40
N LYS A 11 20.39 -8.64 2.24
CA LYS A 11 20.89 -8.23 0.92
C LYS A 11 19.71 -7.99 -0.04
N PRO A 12 18.92 -6.92 0.20
CA PRO A 12 17.74 -6.67 -0.59
C PRO A 12 18.10 -6.23 -2.00
N VAL A 13 17.32 -6.71 -2.96
CA VAL A 13 17.34 -6.29 -4.35
C VAL A 13 16.16 -5.34 -4.57
N LEU A 14 16.48 -4.15 -5.08
CA LEU A 14 15.49 -3.18 -5.55
C LEU A 14 15.47 -3.20 -7.08
N ARG A 15 14.33 -3.55 -7.65
CA ARG A 15 14.11 -3.51 -9.10
C ARG A 15 13.25 -2.31 -9.46
N TYR A 16 13.86 -1.38 -10.19
CA TYR A 16 13.19 -0.25 -10.81
C TYR A 16 12.74 -0.67 -12.21
N GLN A 17 11.44 -0.63 -12.47
CA GLN A 17 10.88 -0.98 -13.76
C GLN A 17 10.03 0.16 -14.30
N TYR A 18 10.48 0.74 -15.42
CA TYR A 18 9.65 1.68 -16.15
C TYR A 18 8.55 0.94 -16.92
N HIS A 19 7.36 1.53 -16.91
CA HIS A 19 6.24 1.13 -17.76
C HIS A 19 5.50 2.43 -18.15
N PRO A 20 4.97 2.55 -19.38
CA PRO A 20 4.24 3.74 -19.82
C PRO A 20 2.96 4.00 -19.00
N THR A 21 2.43 2.97 -18.35
CA THR A 21 1.23 3.06 -17.51
C THR A 21 1.49 2.52 -16.10
N ARG A 22 0.63 2.90 -15.16
CA ARG A 22 0.55 2.33 -13.81
C ARG A 22 -0.48 1.18 -13.73
N SER A 23 -0.71 0.44 -14.82
CA SER A 23 -1.69 -0.66 -14.80
C SER A 23 -1.33 -1.73 -13.78
N GLY A 24 -2.33 -2.25 -13.07
CA GLY A 24 -2.18 -3.38 -12.15
C GLY A 24 -1.60 -4.63 -12.81
N ASP A 25 -1.80 -4.79 -14.12
CA ASP A 25 -1.27 -5.92 -14.90
C ASP A 25 0.25 -6.05 -14.79
N VAL A 26 0.96 -4.92 -14.65
CA VAL A 26 2.42 -4.91 -14.50
C VAL A 26 2.82 -5.56 -13.18
N ALA A 27 2.12 -5.22 -12.10
CA ALA A 27 2.34 -5.83 -10.78
C ALA A 27 1.88 -7.29 -10.76
N ASN A 28 0.76 -7.62 -11.41
CA ASN A 28 0.25 -8.97 -11.52
C ASN A 28 1.23 -9.89 -12.25
N ALA A 29 1.75 -9.45 -13.40
CA ALA A 29 2.76 -10.20 -14.14
C ALA A 29 4.05 -10.41 -13.33
N PHE A 30 4.50 -9.41 -12.57
CA PHE A 30 5.69 -9.53 -11.72
C PHE A 30 5.48 -10.49 -10.54
N LEU A 31 4.28 -10.49 -9.95
CA LEU A 31 3.92 -11.32 -8.79
C LEU A 31 3.33 -12.68 -9.19
N HIS A 32 3.28 -12.99 -10.48
CA HIS A 32 2.69 -14.23 -10.97
C HIS A 32 3.35 -15.46 -10.32
N GLY A 33 2.55 -16.29 -9.66
CA GLY A 33 3.00 -17.49 -8.94
C GLY A 33 3.75 -17.22 -7.63
N PHE A 34 3.82 -15.96 -7.17
CA PHE A 34 4.39 -15.64 -5.87
C PHE A 34 3.50 -16.18 -4.74
N GLN A 35 4.14 -16.70 -3.68
CA GLN A 35 3.48 -17.06 -2.43
C GLN A 35 4.19 -16.38 -1.26
N GLY A 36 3.43 -15.94 -0.27
CA GLY A 36 3.93 -15.24 0.90
C GLY A 36 3.24 -13.90 1.13
N THR A 37 3.94 -12.98 1.79
CA THR A 37 3.36 -11.67 2.18
C THR A 37 3.77 -10.58 1.21
N VAL A 38 2.80 -9.79 0.72
CA VAL A 38 3.04 -8.66 -0.18
C VAL A 38 2.58 -7.36 0.49
N PRO A 39 3.52 -6.51 0.95
CA PRO A 39 3.19 -5.15 1.39
C PRO A 39 3.01 -4.20 0.21
N THR A 40 1.90 -3.47 0.19
CA THR A 40 1.59 -2.47 -0.85
C THR A 40 1.26 -1.11 -0.24
N ASP A 41 1.23 -0.07 -1.08
CA ASP A 41 0.74 1.26 -0.69
C ASP A 41 -0.80 1.36 -0.58
N GLY A 42 -1.52 0.27 -0.85
CA GLY A 42 -2.98 0.25 -0.93
C GLY A 42 -3.54 0.90 -2.21
N TYR A 43 -2.75 0.93 -3.30
CA TYR A 43 -3.22 1.29 -4.63
C TYR A 43 -4.15 0.22 -5.21
N VAL A 44 -5.28 0.66 -5.80
CA VAL A 44 -6.31 -0.21 -6.40
C VAL A 44 -5.78 -1.16 -7.48
N GLY A 45 -4.63 -0.83 -8.10
CA GLY A 45 -3.98 -1.73 -9.05
C GLY A 45 -3.48 -3.04 -8.42
N TYR A 46 -3.53 -3.19 -7.10
CA TYR A 46 -3.19 -4.40 -6.36
C TYR A 46 -4.40 -5.24 -5.94
N ASP A 47 -5.64 -4.86 -6.29
CA ASP A 47 -6.86 -5.58 -5.86
C ASP A 47 -6.88 -7.05 -6.34
N PHE A 48 -6.12 -7.39 -7.39
CA PHE A 48 -5.90 -8.78 -7.82
C PHE A 48 -5.22 -9.65 -6.74
N LEU A 49 -4.64 -9.03 -5.71
CA LEU A 49 -4.07 -9.69 -4.54
C LEU A 49 -5.10 -10.05 -3.47
N ASP A 50 -6.42 -9.85 -3.71
CA ASP A 50 -7.50 -10.26 -2.80
C ASP A 50 -8.64 -11.03 -3.52
N PRO A 51 -8.93 -12.33 -3.24
CA PRO A 51 -8.13 -13.32 -2.53
C PRO A 51 -7.47 -14.34 -3.50
N PRO A 52 -6.15 -14.27 -3.71
CA PRO A 52 -5.33 -15.32 -4.27
C PRO A 52 -4.92 -16.29 -3.17
N GLU A 53 -5.02 -17.57 -3.46
CA GLU A 53 -4.43 -18.60 -2.60
C GLU A 53 -2.92 -18.38 -2.43
N GLY A 54 -2.43 -18.50 -1.19
CA GLY A 54 -0.99 -18.43 -0.88
C GLY A 54 -0.41 -17.01 -0.79
N VAL A 55 -1.18 -15.95 -1.04
CA VAL A 55 -0.74 -14.57 -0.84
C VAL A 55 -1.44 -13.94 0.38
N ARG A 56 -0.64 -13.32 1.24
CA ARG A 56 -1.12 -12.42 2.30
C ARG A 56 -0.86 -10.98 1.86
N HIS A 57 -1.89 -10.30 1.39
CA HIS A 57 -1.82 -8.88 1.04
C HIS A 57 -1.87 -8.03 2.32
N ILE A 58 -0.90 -7.12 2.51
CA ILE A 58 -0.88 -6.19 3.64
C ILE A 58 -0.72 -4.74 3.16
N GLY A 59 -1.48 -3.83 3.77
CA GLY A 59 -1.44 -2.40 3.45
C GLY A 59 -0.36 -1.66 4.24
N CYS A 60 0.24 -0.64 3.61
CA CYS A 60 1.18 0.24 4.25
C CYS A 60 0.47 1.21 5.20
N TRP A 61 0.79 1.08 6.47
CA TRP A 61 0.33 1.95 7.54
C TRP A 61 0.55 3.45 7.29
N ALA A 62 1.71 3.85 6.75
CA ALA A 62 1.97 5.25 6.43
C ALA A 62 1.03 5.80 5.33
N HIS A 63 0.63 4.96 4.36
CA HIS A 63 -0.34 5.33 3.35
C HIS A 63 -1.76 5.43 3.92
N ALA A 64 -2.13 4.51 4.82
CA ALA A 64 -3.39 4.60 5.55
C ALA A 64 -3.50 5.88 6.40
N GLY A 65 -2.43 6.22 7.15
CA GLY A 65 -2.36 7.43 7.97
C GLY A 65 -2.57 8.73 7.16
N ARG A 66 -2.06 8.79 5.93
CA ARG A 66 -2.28 9.94 5.04
C ARG A 66 -3.75 10.14 4.68
N LYS A 67 -4.49 9.05 4.41
CA LYS A 67 -5.94 9.16 4.13
C LYS A 67 -6.70 9.76 5.32
N PHE A 68 -6.37 9.37 6.55
CA PHE A 68 -6.95 9.97 7.75
C PHE A 68 -6.54 11.43 7.92
N THR A 69 -5.30 11.78 7.60
CA THR A 69 -4.82 13.17 7.61
C THR A 69 -5.58 14.04 6.61
N ASP A 70 -5.83 13.53 5.40
CA ASP A 70 -6.57 14.24 4.36
C ASP A 70 -8.01 14.50 4.80
N VAL A 71 -8.66 13.51 5.42
CA VAL A 71 -9.98 13.68 6.04
C VAL A 71 -9.93 14.75 7.13
N ALA A 72 -8.94 14.72 8.04
CA ALA A 72 -8.82 15.72 9.10
C ALA A 72 -8.66 17.14 8.54
N LYS A 73 -7.87 17.32 7.47
CA LYS A 73 -7.69 18.60 6.77
C LYS A 73 -8.96 19.09 6.08
N ALA A 74 -9.76 18.17 5.52
CA ALA A 74 -10.98 18.50 4.79
C ALA A 74 -12.13 19.01 5.70
N ARG A 75 -12.03 18.87 7.02
CA ARG A 75 -13.11 19.22 7.99
C ARG A 75 -13.35 20.71 8.20
N GLY A 76 -12.50 21.58 7.66
CA GLY A 76 -12.66 23.03 7.76
C GLY A 76 -12.65 23.55 9.21
N LYS A 77 -13.43 24.59 9.52
CA LYS A 77 -13.44 25.25 10.84
C LYS A 77 -14.10 24.43 11.96
N SER A 78 -14.77 23.33 11.65
CA SER A 78 -15.43 22.46 12.63
C SER A 78 -14.42 21.49 13.26
N ARG A 79 -13.85 21.86 14.40
CA ARG A 79 -12.80 21.09 15.12
C ARG A 79 -13.32 20.05 16.11
N LYS A 80 -14.56 19.54 15.98
CA LYS A 80 -15.01 18.43 16.86
C LYS A 80 -14.07 17.23 16.69
N ALA A 81 -13.80 16.36 17.65
CA ALA A 81 -13.01 15.15 17.33
C ALA A 81 -13.87 14.14 16.54
N GLY A 82 -13.29 13.47 15.54
CA GLY A 82 -13.95 12.47 14.70
C GLY A 82 -13.15 11.17 14.59
N ALA A 83 -13.63 10.25 13.73
CA ALA A 83 -12.99 8.95 13.53
C ALA A 83 -11.55 9.07 12.98
N ALA A 84 -11.31 10.04 12.09
CA ALA A 84 -9.97 10.31 11.56
C ALA A 84 -8.99 10.75 12.67
N ASP A 85 -9.44 11.58 13.61
CA ASP A 85 -8.59 12.04 14.72
C ASP A 85 -8.21 10.88 15.64
N LYS A 86 -9.18 10.02 16.00
CA LYS A 86 -8.91 8.79 16.76
C LYS A 86 -7.92 7.87 16.04
N ALA A 87 -8.12 7.73 14.73
CA ALA A 87 -7.25 6.95 13.85
C ALA A 87 -5.88 7.60 13.64
N LEU A 88 -5.62 8.84 14.06
CA LEU A 88 -4.30 9.47 14.02
C LEU A 88 -3.62 9.46 15.40
N THR A 89 -4.38 9.48 16.48
CA THR A 89 -3.85 9.48 17.85
C THR A 89 -3.45 8.11 18.39
N GLY A 90 -4.00 7.01 17.84
CA GLY A 90 -3.71 5.65 18.28
C GLY A 90 -2.36 5.05 17.82
N TRP A 91 -1.43 5.90 17.37
CA TRP A 91 -0.16 5.51 16.74
C TRP A 91 1.09 5.85 17.56
N MET A 92 0.91 6.48 18.73
CA MET A 92 1.93 6.62 19.79
C MET A 92 1.79 5.48 20.79
#